data_AF-A0A4P2VC82-F1
#
_entry.id   AF-A0A4P2VC82-F1
#
_cell.length_a   1.000
_cell.length_b   1.000
_cell.length_c   1.000
_cell.angle_alpha   90.00
_cell.angle_beta   90.00
_cell.angle_gamma   90.00
#
_symmetry.space_group_name_H-M   'P 1'
#
loop_
_entity.id
_entity.type
_entity.pdbx_description
1 polymer ?
#
loop_
_entity_poly.entity_id
_entity_poly.type
_entity_poly.pdbx_seq_one_letter_code
_entity_poly.pdbx_strand_id
1 'polypeptide(L)'
;MDIIKQVLSDQAFLGAIFSTISIILLGYYLKKTNKVTDDASKALTAVLLNVALPALAFKAFMTDIKPETFTVGLNSFIFGFVAYVLLILITLAYTAKYKGDKLDAMRGLTIFGSTTFFGIPIISAFLGNEGALYANLFNVAYRVFLYSYGYILFSGLKFEKKNLKQIILNPIIIATFLGFLIWMFQASLPQVTVGAGETAKTVAFLRLDITLPWFMKAVGYLASLSSPLAWLAIGMTLAKISLKDATKDVNVWIYSFGKLVVVPAIMLLIMIFYKKIGFLPLDYVAITGVIIMLATPPATVAVSYAINFDKEALFSSNASLVATVLSIVAIILWLVILTALHGVGII
;
A
#
# COMPACT_ATOMS: atom_id res chain seq x y z
N MET A 1 -26.70 -6.18 -9.46
CA MET A 1 -26.03 -7.25 -10.23
C MET A 1 -24.77 -6.73 -10.91
N ASP A 2 -24.78 -5.48 -11.41
CA ASP A 2 -23.69 -4.93 -12.23
C ASP A 2 -22.37 -4.71 -11.48
N ILE A 3 -22.41 -4.21 -10.23
CA ILE A 3 -21.21 -4.02 -9.39
C ILE A 3 -20.45 -5.35 -9.18
N ILE A 4 -21.20 -6.41 -8.83
CA ILE A 4 -20.62 -7.74 -8.62
C ILE A 4 -19.97 -8.23 -9.92
N LYS A 5 -20.67 -8.09 -11.05
CA LYS A 5 -20.15 -8.49 -12.35
C LYS A 5 -18.88 -7.70 -12.71
N GLN A 6 -18.84 -6.40 -12.45
CA GLN A 6 -17.70 -5.54 -12.74
C GLN A 6 -16.46 -5.94 -11.92
N VAL A 7 -16.62 -6.13 -10.61
CA VAL A 7 -15.50 -6.56 -9.74
C VAL A 7 -15.01 -7.96 -10.10
N LEU A 8 -15.93 -8.91 -10.31
CA LEU A 8 -15.60 -10.31 -10.61
C LEU A 8 -15.18 -10.56 -12.06
N SER A 9 -15.21 -9.55 -12.94
CA SER A 9 -14.70 -9.65 -14.31
C SER A 9 -13.45 -8.81 -14.58
N ASP A 10 -13.03 -7.97 -13.63
CA ASP A 10 -11.84 -7.14 -13.76
C ASP A 10 -10.55 -7.98 -13.77
N GLN A 11 -9.90 -8.04 -14.93
CA GLN A 11 -8.73 -8.90 -15.15
C GLN A 11 -7.52 -8.46 -14.34
N ALA A 12 -7.34 -7.15 -14.11
CA ALA A 12 -6.21 -6.63 -13.36
C ALA A 12 -6.33 -6.99 -11.87
N PHE A 13 -7.52 -6.85 -11.28
CA PHE A 13 -7.81 -7.25 -9.91
C PHE A 13 -7.72 -8.77 -9.71
N LEU A 14 -8.38 -9.55 -10.57
CA LEU A 14 -8.31 -11.01 -10.51
C LEU A 14 -6.87 -11.50 -10.71
N GLY A 15 -6.14 -10.89 -11.64
CA GLY A 15 -4.72 -11.15 -11.88
C GLY A 15 -3.86 -10.87 -10.65
N ALA A 16 -4.11 -9.78 -9.92
CA ALA A 16 -3.41 -9.46 -8.68
C ALA A 16 -3.69 -10.49 -7.57
N ILE A 17 -4.95 -10.91 -7.40
CA ILE A 17 -5.33 -11.97 -6.44
C ILE A 17 -4.65 -13.28 -6.80
N PHE A 18 -4.81 -13.72 -8.05
CA PHE A 18 -4.26 -14.98 -8.52
C PHE A 18 -2.73 -15.00 -8.39
N SER A 19 -2.05 -13.92 -8.77
CA SER A 19 -0.60 -13.79 -8.63
C SER A 19 -0.16 -13.85 -7.17
N THR A 20 -0.84 -13.11 -6.29
CA THR A 20 -0.55 -13.10 -4.85
C THR A 20 -0.69 -14.50 -4.25
N ILE A 21 -1.83 -15.16 -4.47
CA ILE A 21 -2.12 -16.47 -3.89
C ILE A 21 -1.20 -17.54 -4.49
N SER A 22 -1.04 -17.59 -5.82
CA SER A 22 -0.20 -18.61 -6.47
C SER A 22 1.26 -18.51 -6.05
N ILE A 23 1.82 -17.30 -5.92
CA ILE A 23 3.23 -17.11 -5.51
C ILE A 23 3.39 -17.40 -4.01
N ILE A 24 2.41 -17.07 -3.17
CA ILE A 24 2.41 -17.51 -1.75
C ILE A 24 2.38 -19.03 -1.66
N LEU A 25 1.53 -19.71 -2.42
CA LEU A 25 1.46 -21.16 -2.45
C LEU A 25 2.75 -21.79 -2.98
N LEU A 26 3.41 -21.17 -3.96
CA LEU A 26 4.72 -21.59 -4.44
C LEU A 26 5.77 -21.48 -3.32
N GLY A 27 5.83 -20.35 -2.61
CA GLY A 27 6.73 -20.17 -1.46
C GLY A 27 6.48 -21.21 -0.37
N TYR A 28 5.20 -21.51 -0.09
CA TYR A 28 4.79 -22.56 0.84
C TYR A 28 5.29 -23.93 0.39
N TYR A 29 5.06 -24.28 -0.87
CA TYR A 29 5.49 -25.55 -1.46
C TYR A 29 7.00 -25.72 -1.38
N LEU A 30 7.78 -24.73 -1.83
CA LEU A 30 9.25 -24.79 -1.80
C LEU A 30 9.78 -25.06 -0.40
N LYS A 31 9.20 -24.41 0.62
CA LYS A 31 9.60 -24.62 2.00
C LYS A 31 9.14 -25.98 2.53
N LYS A 32 7.91 -26.40 2.23
CA LYS A 32 7.35 -27.67 2.68
C LYS A 32 8.09 -28.88 2.11
N THR A 33 8.58 -28.78 0.87
CA THR A 33 9.41 -29.82 0.23
C THR A 33 10.89 -29.71 0.57
N ASN A 34 11.28 -28.89 1.56
CA ASN A 34 12.67 -28.67 1.98
C ASN A 34 13.62 -28.26 0.83
N LYS A 35 13.12 -27.61 -0.23
CA LYS A 35 13.95 -27.07 -1.32
C LYS A 35 14.69 -25.79 -0.92
N VAL A 36 14.26 -25.16 0.18
CA VAL A 36 14.85 -23.95 0.75
C VAL A 36 15.03 -24.12 2.27
N THR A 37 16.01 -23.42 2.83
CA THR A 37 16.37 -23.46 4.26
C THR A 37 15.30 -22.79 5.15
N ASP A 38 15.39 -22.93 6.48
CA ASP A 38 14.45 -22.31 7.43
C ASP A 38 14.50 -20.77 7.45
N ASP A 39 15.66 -20.22 7.10
CA ASP A 39 15.91 -18.78 7.06
C ASP A 39 15.66 -18.16 5.68
N ALA A 40 15.26 -18.96 4.69
CA ALA A 40 15.00 -18.47 3.33
C ALA A 40 14.01 -17.29 3.31
N SER A 41 12.94 -17.36 4.11
CA SER A 41 11.99 -16.24 4.26
C SER A 41 12.68 -14.94 4.69
N LYS A 42 13.55 -14.98 5.72
CA LYS A 42 14.32 -13.82 6.21
C LYS A 42 15.33 -13.34 5.17
N ALA A 43 15.99 -14.25 4.45
CA ALA A 43 16.93 -13.90 3.39
C ALA A 43 16.22 -13.16 2.22
N LEU A 44 15.06 -13.65 1.78
CA LEU A 44 14.27 -12.97 0.74
C LEU A 44 13.78 -11.60 1.19
N THR A 45 13.31 -11.46 2.44
CA THR A 45 12.92 -10.14 2.97
C THR A 45 14.11 -9.21 3.13
N ALA A 46 15.30 -9.71 3.44
CA ALA A 46 16.50 -8.88 3.50
C ALA A 46 16.85 -8.29 2.12
N VAL A 47 16.81 -9.09 1.05
CA VAL A 47 17.01 -8.60 -0.33
C VAL A 47 15.92 -7.58 -0.69
N LEU A 48 14.67 -7.90 -0.34
CA LEU A 48 13.53 -7.00 -0.56
C LEU A 48 13.75 -5.64 0.10
N LEU A 49 14.09 -5.60 1.40
CA LEU A 49 14.20 -4.36 2.17
C LEU A 49 15.43 -3.52 1.80
N ASN A 50 16.54 -4.17 1.44
CA ASN A 50 17.79 -3.47 1.15
C ASN A 50 17.95 -3.06 -0.32
N VAL A 51 17.23 -3.71 -1.24
CA VAL A 51 17.41 -3.50 -2.68
C VAL A 51 16.10 -3.16 -3.39
N ALA A 52 15.10 -4.02 -3.29
CA ALA A 52 13.88 -3.87 -4.08
C ALA A 52 12.98 -2.73 -3.57
N LEU A 53 12.83 -2.55 -2.25
CA LEU A 53 12.02 -1.48 -1.68
C LEU A 53 12.61 -0.09 -1.89
N PRO A 54 13.92 0.17 -1.71
CA PRO A 54 14.50 1.46 -2.07
C PRO A 54 14.29 1.78 -3.55
N ALA A 55 14.52 0.82 -4.45
CA ALA A 55 14.29 1.00 -5.88
C ALA A 55 12.82 1.30 -6.20
N LEU A 56 11.89 0.56 -5.59
CA LEU A 56 10.45 0.78 -5.74
C LEU A 56 10.02 2.14 -5.20
N ALA A 57 10.48 2.51 -4.00
CA ALA A 57 10.15 3.77 -3.35
C ALA A 57 10.62 4.97 -4.17
N PHE A 58 11.84 4.92 -4.71
CA PHE A 58 12.36 5.97 -5.58
C PHE A 58 11.59 6.05 -6.90
N LYS A 59 11.47 4.92 -7.62
CA LYS A 59 10.79 4.84 -8.92
C LYS A 59 9.33 5.29 -8.83
N ALA A 60 8.66 5.02 -7.71
CA ALA A 60 7.25 5.36 -7.50
C ALA A 60 6.94 6.85 -7.66
N PHE A 61 7.93 7.73 -7.49
CA PHE A 61 7.78 9.19 -7.62
C PHE A 61 8.33 9.75 -8.94
N MET A 62 8.97 8.93 -9.78
CA MET A 62 9.47 9.35 -11.09
C MET A 62 8.32 9.36 -12.11
N THR A 63 7.43 10.34 -12.00
CA THR A 63 6.25 10.50 -12.82
C THR A 63 5.90 11.98 -13.01
N ASP A 64 5.09 12.28 -14.04
CA ASP A 64 4.69 13.64 -14.35
C ASP A 64 3.73 14.21 -13.29
N ILE A 65 3.91 15.49 -12.96
CA ILE A 65 2.84 16.29 -12.36
C ILE A 65 1.92 16.73 -13.50
N LYS A 66 0.66 16.31 -13.47
CA LYS A 66 -0.37 16.78 -14.39
C LYS A 66 -1.06 18.03 -13.83
N PRO A 67 -1.50 19.00 -14.66
CA PRO A 67 -2.24 20.17 -14.16
C PRO A 67 -3.49 19.79 -13.34
N GLU A 68 -4.19 18.72 -13.72
CA GLU A 68 -5.38 18.22 -13.03
C GLU A 68 -5.09 17.72 -11.59
N THR A 69 -3.84 17.35 -11.30
CA THR A 69 -3.38 16.97 -9.96
C THR A 69 -3.60 18.09 -8.95
N PHE A 70 -3.37 19.34 -9.34
CA PHE A 70 -3.40 20.49 -8.43
C PHE A 70 -4.74 21.24 -8.44
N THR A 71 -5.53 21.12 -9.51
CA THR A 71 -6.82 21.83 -9.62
C THR A 71 -8.00 21.01 -9.10
N VAL A 72 -7.97 19.68 -9.24
CA VAL A 72 -9.07 18.78 -8.83
C VAL A 72 -8.62 17.78 -7.75
N GLY A 73 -7.38 17.30 -7.85
CA GLY A 73 -6.84 16.27 -6.96
C GLY A 73 -6.17 16.75 -5.66
N LEU A 74 -6.01 18.07 -5.46
CA LEU A 74 -5.27 18.61 -4.33
C LEU A 74 -5.91 18.25 -2.99
N ASN A 75 -7.25 18.30 -2.89
CA ASN A 75 -7.97 17.89 -1.68
C ASN A 75 -7.73 16.41 -1.39
N SER A 76 -7.74 15.53 -2.40
CA SER A 76 -7.45 14.10 -2.26
C SER A 76 -5.99 13.85 -1.82
N PHE A 77 -5.04 14.64 -2.34
CA PHE A 77 -3.64 14.59 -1.93
C PHE A 77 -3.47 14.99 -0.46
N ILE A 78 -3.99 16.15 -0.05
CA ILE A 78 -3.93 16.64 1.33
C ILE A 78 -4.64 15.66 2.26
N PHE A 79 -5.84 15.21 1.87
CA PHE A 79 -6.61 14.26 2.64
C PHE A 79 -5.87 12.92 2.78
N GLY A 80 -5.07 12.50 1.81
CA GLY A 80 -4.19 11.34 1.97
C GLY A 80 -3.31 11.44 3.23
N PHE A 81 -2.64 12.58 3.45
CA PHE A 81 -1.81 12.77 4.64
C PHE A 81 -2.66 12.79 5.92
N VAL A 82 -3.80 13.49 5.89
CA VAL A 82 -4.74 13.53 7.03
C VAL A 82 -5.26 12.13 7.36
N ALA A 83 -5.67 11.37 6.35
CA ALA A 83 -6.20 10.02 6.49
C ALA A 83 -5.19 9.07 7.12
N TYR A 84 -3.91 9.10 6.72
CA TYR A 84 -2.89 8.24 7.36
C TYR A 84 -2.60 8.64 8.81
N VAL A 85 -2.66 9.93 9.15
CA VAL A 85 -2.60 10.37 10.56
C VAL A 85 -3.82 9.86 11.32
N LEU A 86 -5.02 10.00 10.77
CA LEU A 86 -6.26 9.48 11.37
C LEU A 86 -6.20 7.95 11.54
N LEU A 87 -5.68 7.20 10.57
CA LEU A 87 -5.51 5.75 10.69
C LEU A 87 -4.56 5.38 11.83
N ILE A 88 -3.46 6.13 12.00
CA ILE A 88 -2.56 5.94 13.16
C ILE A 88 -3.33 6.15 14.47
N LEU A 89 -4.19 7.17 14.56
CA LEU A 89 -5.00 7.44 15.75
C LEU A 89 -6.10 6.39 15.97
N ILE A 90 -6.84 6.02 14.93
CA ILE A 90 -7.88 4.99 14.97
C ILE A 90 -7.30 3.67 15.46
N THR A 91 -6.11 3.30 14.98
CA THR A 91 -5.46 2.06 15.41
C THR A 91 -5.02 2.09 16.88
N LEU A 92 -4.68 3.25 17.47
CA LEU A 92 -4.39 3.34 18.91
C LEU A 92 -5.57 2.85 19.76
N ALA A 93 -6.80 3.22 19.39
CA ALA A 93 -8.00 2.78 20.08
C ALA A 93 -8.35 1.32 19.75
N TYR A 94 -8.37 0.97 18.45
CA TYR A 94 -8.74 -0.37 17.98
C TYR A 94 -7.84 -1.48 18.52
N THR A 95 -6.54 -1.21 18.68
CA THR A 95 -5.57 -2.22 19.14
C THR A 95 -5.18 -2.07 20.61
N ALA A 96 -5.88 -1.24 21.39
CA ALA A 96 -5.50 -0.90 22.77
C ALA A 96 -5.32 -2.11 23.70
N LYS A 97 -6.02 -3.22 23.43
CA LYS A 97 -5.92 -4.47 24.21
C LYS A 97 -4.64 -5.28 23.95
N TYR A 98 -3.92 -5.00 22.86
CA TYR A 98 -2.71 -5.73 22.47
C TYR A 98 -1.45 -5.03 22.98
N LYS A 99 -0.36 -5.79 23.17
CA LYS A 99 0.95 -5.29 23.64
C LYS A 99 2.09 -5.92 22.83
N GLY A 100 3.28 -5.32 22.89
CA GLY A 100 4.50 -5.85 22.26
C GLY A 100 4.38 -5.99 20.74
N ASP A 101 5.00 -7.03 20.18
CA ASP A 101 5.05 -7.23 18.73
C ASP A 101 3.66 -7.44 18.10
N LYS A 102 2.71 -8.02 18.85
CA LYS A 102 1.31 -8.15 18.41
C LYS A 102 0.65 -6.81 18.19
N LEU A 103 0.91 -5.84 19.07
CA LEU A 103 0.39 -4.48 18.90
C LEU A 103 0.95 -3.85 17.62
N ASP A 104 2.26 -3.96 17.40
CA ASP A 104 2.92 -3.37 16.23
C ASP A 104 2.44 -4.00 14.91
N ALA A 105 2.32 -5.33 14.87
CA ALA A 105 1.77 -6.04 13.72
C ALA A 105 0.30 -5.67 13.46
N MET A 106 -0.55 -5.68 14.49
CA MET A 106 -1.96 -5.29 14.36
C MET A 106 -2.09 -3.85 13.82
N ARG A 107 -1.31 -2.90 14.33
CA ARG A 107 -1.33 -1.50 13.87
C ARG A 107 -0.82 -1.37 12.44
N GLY A 108 0.39 -1.87 12.17
CA GLY A 108 1.04 -1.71 10.88
C GLY A 108 0.25 -2.34 9.74
N LEU A 109 -0.24 -3.57 9.94
CA LEU A 109 -1.05 -4.26 8.94
C LEU A 109 -2.43 -3.61 8.75
N THR A 110 -2.98 -2.96 9.77
CA THR A 110 -4.28 -2.28 9.67
C THR A 110 -4.13 -0.98 8.89
N ILE A 111 -3.14 -0.15 9.23
CA ILE A 111 -2.86 1.15 8.59
C ILE A 111 -2.53 0.96 7.10
N PHE A 112 -1.71 -0.03 6.77
CA PHE A 112 -1.19 -0.18 5.41
C PHE A 112 -1.91 -1.29 4.63
N GLY A 113 -2.65 -0.91 3.60
CA GLY A 113 -3.32 -1.82 2.65
C GLY A 113 -2.58 -1.96 1.33
N SER A 114 -2.91 -2.99 0.54
CA SER A 114 -2.36 -3.24 -0.80
C SER A 114 -3.05 -2.35 -1.85
N THR A 115 -2.93 -1.04 -1.67
CA THR A 115 -3.64 -0.03 -2.46
C THR A 115 -3.27 -0.05 -3.94
N THR A 116 -2.00 -0.30 -4.27
CA THR A 116 -1.51 -0.29 -5.67
C THR A 116 -1.98 -1.52 -6.45
N PHE A 117 -1.94 -2.71 -5.86
CA PHE A 117 -2.21 -3.96 -6.57
C PHE A 117 -3.68 -4.36 -6.52
N PHE A 118 -4.40 -3.99 -5.46
CA PHE A 118 -5.82 -4.34 -5.29
C PHE A 118 -6.72 -3.12 -5.48
N GLY A 119 -6.35 -1.98 -4.87
CA GLY A 119 -7.19 -0.78 -4.87
C GLY A 119 -7.28 -0.12 -6.25
N ILE A 120 -6.15 0.26 -6.84
CA ILE A 120 -6.11 1.00 -8.11
C ILE A 120 -6.84 0.26 -9.24
N PRO A 121 -6.64 -1.05 -9.48
CA PRO A 121 -7.37 -1.76 -10.53
C PRO A 121 -8.90 -1.64 -10.39
N ILE A 122 -9.43 -1.93 -9.20
CA ILE A 122 -10.88 -1.82 -8.94
C ILE A 122 -11.38 -0.39 -9.08
N ILE A 123 -10.64 0.58 -8.54
CA ILE A 123 -10.99 1.99 -8.66
C ILE A 123 -11.01 2.41 -10.13
N SER A 124 -10.03 1.99 -10.92
CA SER A 124 -9.97 2.31 -12.35
C SER A 124 -11.10 1.64 -13.12
N ALA A 125 -11.44 0.40 -12.77
CA ALA A 125 -12.54 -0.33 -13.38
C ALA A 125 -13.90 0.32 -13.06
N PHE A 126 -14.09 0.79 -11.83
CA PHE A 126 -15.37 1.32 -11.33
C PHE A 126 -15.58 2.82 -11.59
N LEU A 127 -14.53 3.63 -11.44
CA LEU A 127 -14.57 5.10 -11.51
C LEU A 127 -13.78 5.67 -12.70
N GLY A 128 -13.19 4.84 -13.54
CA GLY A 128 -12.42 5.26 -14.70
C GLY A 128 -11.14 6.03 -14.35
N ASN A 129 -10.70 6.86 -15.31
CA ASN A 129 -9.43 7.59 -15.21
C ASN A 129 -9.40 8.61 -14.07
N GLU A 130 -10.54 9.22 -13.74
CA GLU A 130 -10.66 10.19 -12.65
C GLU A 130 -10.42 9.54 -11.29
N GLY A 131 -11.06 8.40 -11.03
CA GLY A 131 -10.80 7.63 -9.82
C GLY A 131 -9.35 7.16 -9.72
N ALA A 132 -8.76 6.72 -10.84
CA ALA A 132 -7.34 6.34 -10.89
C ALA A 132 -6.42 7.53 -10.55
N LEU A 133 -6.76 8.74 -10.98
CA LEU A 133 -6.01 9.96 -10.65
C LEU A 133 -6.05 10.22 -9.14
N TYR A 134 -7.23 10.27 -8.53
CA TYR A 134 -7.34 10.50 -7.08
C TYR A 134 -6.69 9.40 -6.25
N ALA A 135 -6.85 8.15 -6.66
CA ALA A 135 -6.18 7.00 -6.07
C ALA A 135 -4.66 7.18 -6.04
N ASN A 136 -4.06 7.57 -7.16
CA ASN A 136 -2.62 7.78 -7.24
C ASN A 136 -2.14 8.93 -6.33
N LEU A 137 -2.93 10.00 -6.21
CA LEU A 137 -2.62 11.13 -5.33
C LEU A 137 -2.71 10.78 -3.85
N PHE A 138 -3.77 10.07 -3.44
CA PHE A 138 -3.87 9.52 -2.09
C PHE A 138 -2.68 8.59 -1.78
N ASN A 139 -2.24 7.82 -2.78
CA ASN A 139 -1.12 6.90 -2.63
C ASN A 139 0.26 7.57 -2.44
N VAL A 140 0.39 8.87 -2.72
CA VAL A 140 1.60 9.60 -2.37
C VAL A 140 1.81 9.60 -0.86
N ALA A 141 0.77 9.98 -0.10
CA ALA A 141 0.82 9.93 1.37
C ALA A 141 1.06 8.50 1.86
N TYR A 142 0.32 7.52 1.31
CA TYR A 142 0.53 6.10 1.63
C TYR A 142 2.00 5.68 1.52
N ARG A 143 2.67 5.99 0.42
CA ARG A 143 4.08 5.62 0.19
C ARG A 143 5.01 6.28 1.21
N VAL A 144 4.80 7.57 1.48
CA VAL A 144 5.57 8.29 2.50
C VAL A 144 5.41 7.60 3.85
N PHE A 145 4.19 7.36 4.31
CA PHE A 145 3.93 6.72 5.62
C PHE A 145 4.38 5.26 5.66
N LEU A 146 4.15 4.45 4.63
CA LEU A 146 4.52 3.05 4.60
C LEU A 146 6.04 2.87 4.72
N TYR A 147 6.79 3.61 3.91
CA TYR A 147 8.23 3.47 3.84
C TYR A 147 8.98 4.18 4.99
N SER A 148 8.34 5.16 5.65
CA SER A 148 8.88 5.81 6.84
C SER A 148 8.28 5.24 8.12
N TYR A 149 7.07 5.66 8.51
CA TYR A 149 6.40 5.23 9.73
C TYR A 149 6.26 3.71 9.83
N GLY A 150 5.91 3.01 8.74
CA GLY A 150 5.83 1.56 8.71
C GLY A 150 7.17 0.90 9.06
N TYR A 151 8.27 1.34 8.44
CA TYR A 151 9.61 0.86 8.79
C TYR A 151 9.95 1.10 10.27
N ILE A 152 9.66 2.29 10.80
CA ILE A 152 9.97 2.65 12.19
C ILE A 152 9.17 1.79 13.17
N LEU A 153 7.87 1.60 12.89
CA LEU A 153 6.98 0.75 13.68
C LEU A 153 7.52 -0.68 13.77
N PHE A 154 7.85 -1.29 12.63
CA PHE A 154 8.29 -2.69 12.61
C PHE A 154 9.73 -2.88 13.06
N SER A 155 10.63 -1.92 12.84
CA SER A 155 12.01 -2.01 13.35
C SER A 155 12.11 -1.86 14.87
N GLY A 156 11.05 -1.35 15.53
CA GLY A 156 11.06 -1.09 16.98
C GLY A 156 11.92 0.10 17.38
N LEU A 157 12.39 0.89 16.40
CA LEU A 157 13.14 2.10 16.65
C LEU A 157 12.23 3.15 17.27
N LYS A 158 12.64 3.69 18.42
CA LYS A 158 11.98 4.84 19.05
C LYS A 158 12.51 6.14 18.44
N PHE A 159 11.67 7.16 18.32
CA PHE A 159 12.08 8.51 17.92
C PHE A 159 12.88 9.20 19.04
N GLU A 160 14.11 8.73 19.23
CA GLU A 160 15.08 9.24 20.18
C GLU A 160 16.33 9.70 19.42
N LYS A 161 17.05 10.71 19.93
CA LYS A 161 18.24 11.29 19.26
C LYS A 161 19.26 10.22 18.81
N LYS A 162 19.41 9.15 19.59
CA LYS A 162 20.31 8.01 19.28
C LYS A 162 19.88 7.19 18.06
N ASN A 163 18.58 7.11 17.77
CA ASN A 163 18.02 6.32 16.67
C ASN A 163 17.79 7.16 15.41
N LEU A 164 17.73 8.50 15.51
CA LEU A 164 17.46 9.39 14.36
C LEU A 164 18.42 9.16 13.20
N LYS A 165 19.72 8.97 13.49
CA LYS A 165 20.71 8.69 12.44
C LYS A 165 20.38 7.40 11.68
N GLN A 166 19.99 6.34 12.39
CA GLN A 166 19.63 5.06 11.78
C GLN A 166 18.33 5.14 10.96
N ILE A 167 17.35 5.90 11.44
CA ILE A 167 16.08 6.12 10.73
C ILE A 167 16.34 6.94 9.45
N ILE A 168 17.01 8.09 9.56
CA ILE A 168 17.22 9.00 8.43
C ILE A 168 18.14 8.38 7.38
N LEU A 169 19.14 7.60 7.81
CA LEU A 169 20.05 6.91 6.88
C LEU A 169 19.51 5.59 6.35
N ASN A 170 18.24 5.25 6.65
CA ASN A 170 17.62 4.07 6.06
C ASN A 170 17.46 4.24 4.54
N PRO A 171 17.94 3.29 3.70
CA PRO A 171 17.88 3.41 2.25
C PRO A 171 16.47 3.59 1.68
N ILE A 172 15.46 2.97 2.30
CA ILE A 172 14.06 3.08 1.87
C ILE A 172 13.54 4.50 2.14
N ILE A 173 13.85 5.04 3.32
CA ILE A 173 13.46 6.41 3.72
C ILE A 173 14.16 7.43 2.82
N ILE A 174 15.47 7.31 2.60
CA ILE A 174 16.22 8.18 1.69
C ILE A 174 15.61 8.13 0.28
N ALA A 175 15.41 6.94 -0.29
CA ALA A 175 14.83 6.77 -1.61
C ALA A 175 13.42 7.38 -1.74
N THR A 176 12.60 7.22 -0.70
CA THR A 176 11.25 7.78 -0.63
C THR A 176 11.29 9.30 -0.67
N PHE A 177 12.08 9.93 0.19
CA PHE A 177 12.14 11.39 0.28
C PHE A 177 12.87 12.02 -0.90
N LEU A 178 13.95 11.41 -1.41
CA LEU A 178 14.59 11.86 -2.65
C LEU A 178 13.60 11.84 -3.82
N GLY A 179 12.89 10.72 -4.01
CA GLY A 179 11.88 10.61 -5.06
C GLY A 179 10.75 11.62 -4.87
N PHE A 180 10.20 11.73 -3.67
CA PHE A 180 9.10 12.64 -3.35
C PHE A 180 9.49 14.11 -3.56
N LEU A 181 10.67 14.54 -3.11
CA LEU A 181 11.15 15.92 -3.29
C LEU A 181 11.41 16.24 -4.76
N ILE A 182 11.98 15.31 -5.53
CA ILE A 182 12.13 15.46 -6.99
C ILE A 182 10.77 15.65 -7.64
N TRP A 183 9.78 14.81 -7.29
CA TRP A 183 8.44 14.90 -7.85
C TRP A 183 7.76 16.23 -7.49
N MET A 184 7.80 16.62 -6.21
CA MET A 184 7.15 17.83 -5.70
C MET A 184 7.73 19.12 -6.27
N PHE A 185 9.06 19.17 -6.45
CA PHE A 185 9.76 20.36 -6.94
C PHE A 185 10.11 20.29 -8.44
N GLN A 186 9.58 19.32 -9.19
CA GLN A 186 9.96 19.13 -10.59
C GLN A 186 9.77 20.40 -11.45
N ALA A 187 8.77 21.24 -11.15
CA ALA A 187 8.53 22.49 -11.88
C ALA A 187 9.57 23.58 -11.58
N SER A 188 10.18 23.56 -10.40
CA SER A 188 11.17 24.55 -9.95
C SER A 188 12.62 24.11 -10.17
N LEU A 189 12.84 22.81 -10.42
CA LEU A 189 14.17 22.29 -10.73
C LEU A 189 14.65 22.73 -12.12
N PRO A 190 15.98 22.73 -12.38
CA PRO A 190 16.52 23.03 -13.71
C PRO A 190 15.87 22.13 -14.77
N GLN A 191 15.31 22.73 -15.82
CA GLN A 191 14.64 22.02 -16.90
C GLN A 191 15.66 21.66 -18.00
N VAL A 192 15.49 20.48 -18.59
CA VAL A 192 16.25 20.03 -19.75
C VAL A 192 15.31 19.46 -20.80
N THR A 193 15.62 19.68 -22.07
CA THR A 193 14.88 19.09 -23.18
C THR A 193 15.59 17.81 -23.62
N VAL A 194 14.89 16.69 -23.55
CA VAL A 194 15.39 15.37 -23.97
C VAL A 194 14.64 14.92 -25.21
N GLY A 195 15.36 14.42 -26.21
CA GLY A 195 14.80 13.98 -27.49
C GLY A 195 15.08 14.97 -28.64
N ALA A 196 14.52 14.69 -29.82
CA ALA A 196 14.65 15.52 -31.01
C ALA A 196 13.33 15.58 -31.78
N GLY A 197 13.07 16.72 -32.44
CA GLY A 197 11.84 16.95 -33.20
C GLY A 197 10.57 16.88 -32.33
N GLU A 198 9.53 16.22 -32.83
CA GLU A 198 8.23 16.08 -32.15
C GLU A 198 8.26 15.23 -30.87
N THR A 199 9.37 14.51 -30.63
CA THR A 199 9.54 13.69 -29.42
C THR A 199 10.24 14.43 -28.28
N ALA A 200 10.66 15.68 -28.51
CA ALA A 200 11.34 16.49 -27.52
C ALA A 200 10.42 16.78 -26.34
N LYS A 201 10.85 16.42 -25.12
CA LYS A 201 10.13 16.71 -23.88
C LYS A 201 11.02 17.54 -22.95
N THR A 202 10.49 18.66 -22.49
CA THR A 202 11.12 19.48 -21.45
C THR A 202 10.67 18.98 -20.09
N VAL A 203 11.64 18.51 -19.30
CA VAL A 203 11.40 17.93 -17.97
C VAL A 203 12.49 18.38 -17.01
N ALA A 204 12.26 18.23 -15.71
CA ALA A 204 13.29 18.49 -14.71
C ALA A 204 14.51 17.59 -14.96
N PHE A 205 15.72 18.12 -14.79
CA PHE A 205 16.97 17.37 -14.96
C PHE A 205 17.01 16.07 -14.13
N LEU A 206 16.43 16.09 -12.93
CA LEU A 206 16.34 14.94 -12.02
C LEU A 206 15.20 13.96 -12.34
N ARG A 207 14.43 14.16 -13.42
CA ARG A 207 13.49 13.16 -13.97
C ARG A 207 14.26 12.05 -14.67
N LEU A 208 14.96 11.25 -13.87
CA LEU A 208 15.86 10.20 -14.33
C LEU A 208 15.15 9.15 -15.19
N ASP A 209 13.83 9.02 -15.09
CA ASP A 209 13.01 8.16 -15.95
C ASP A 209 13.09 8.57 -17.43
N ILE A 210 13.37 9.85 -17.69
CA ILE A 210 13.49 10.43 -19.02
C ILE A 210 14.94 10.84 -19.32
N THR A 211 15.63 11.45 -18.37
CA THR A 211 17.01 11.94 -18.56
C THR A 211 18.05 10.83 -18.49
N LEU A 212 17.77 9.72 -17.78
CA LEU A 212 18.68 8.59 -17.64
C LEU A 212 17.95 7.23 -17.72
N PRO A 213 17.29 6.92 -18.86
CA PRO A 213 16.35 5.81 -18.97
C PRO A 213 17.00 4.43 -18.75
N TRP A 214 18.28 4.25 -19.10
CA TRP A 214 19.02 3.01 -18.86
C TRP A 214 19.22 2.73 -17.37
N PHE A 215 19.49 3.77 -16.57
CA PHE A 215 19.61 3.67 -15.12
C PHE A 215 18.24 3.32 -14.51
N MET A 216 17.19 4.02 -14.93
CA MET A 216 15.85 3.76 -14.43
C MET A 216 15.26 2.42 -14.88
N LYS A 217 15.75 1.86 -15.99
CA LYS A 217 15.45 0.48 -16.39
C LYS A 217 16.02 -0.53 -15.39
N ALA A 218 17.27 -0.35 -14.95
CA ALA A 218 17.87 -1.19 -13.91
C ALA A 218 17.14 -1.05 -12.57
N VAL A 219 16.86 0.19 -12.14
CA VAL A 219 16.00 0.46 -10.96
C VAL A 219 14.63 -0.21 -11.12
N GLY A 220 14.07 -0.20 -12.33
CA GLY A 220 12.83 -0.85 -12.68
C GLY A 220 12.82 -2.36 -12.44
N TYR A 221 13.88 -3.07 -12.83
CA TYR A 221 14.01 -4.51 -12.57
C TYR A 221 14.12 -4.81 -11.07
N LEU A 222 14.88 -4.01 -10.32
CA LEU A 222 15.00 -4.17 -8.87
C LEU A 222 13.67 -3.91 -8.17
N ALA A 223 12.96 -2.85 -8.57
CA ALA A 223 11.64 -2.53 -8.05
C ALA A 223 10.62 -3.65 -8.31
N SER A 224 10.68 -4.30 -9.48
CA SER A 224 9.74 -5.39 -9.83
C SER A 224 9.93 -6.67 -9.01
N LEU A 225 11.09 -6.83 -8.34
CA LEU A 225 11.29 -7.94 -7.38
C LEU A 225 10.43 -7.79 -6.13
N SER A 226 9.95 -6.58 -5.83
CA SER A 226 9.37 -6.27 -4.52
C SER A 226 8.23 -7.20 -4.11
N SER A 227 7.20 -7.31 -4.95
CA SER A 227 6.02 -8.13 -4.63
C SER A 227 6.28 -9.64 -4.71
N PRO A 228 6.94 -10.17 -5.76
CA PRO A 228 7.29 -11.58 -5.82
C PRO A 228 8.12 -12.07 -4.62
N LEU A 229 9.14 -11.31 -4.19
CA LEU A 229 9.95 -11.68 -3.03
C LEU A 229 9.13 -11.67 -1.73
N ALA A 230 8.28 -10.65 -1.55
CA ALA A 230 7.37 -10.57 -0.39
C ALA A 230 6.42 -11.76 -0.34
N TRP A 231 5.76 -12.10 -1.45
CA TRP A 231 4.81 -13.21 -1.53
C TRP A 231 5.48 -14.57 -1.31
N LEU A 232 6.67 -14.79 -1.89
CA LEU A 232 7.45 -16.00 -1.62
C LEU A 232 7.81 -16.12 -0.14
N ALA A 233 8.30 -15.03 0.47
CA ALA A 233 8.65 -15.01 1.88
C ALA A 233 7.45 -15.33 2.79
N ILE A 234 6.28 -14.72 2.50
CA ILE A 234 5.01 -15.01 3.20
C ILE A 234 4.69 -16.51 3.09
N GLY A 235 4.74 -17.07 1.89
CA GLY A 235 4.50 -18.50 1.66
C GLY A 235 5.43 -19.40 2.47
N MET A 236 6.74 -19.09 2.45
CA MET A 236 7.74 -19.83 3.21
C MET A 236 7.51 -19.72 4.73
N THR A 237 7.07 -18.57 5.23
CA THR A 237 6.70 -18.39 6.64
C THR A 237 5.48 -19.22 7.01
N LEU A 238 4.45 -19.26 6.15
CA LEU A 238 3.25 -20.06 6.36
C LEU A 238 3.53 -21.57 6.43
N ALA A 239 4.54 -22.05 5.70
CA ALA A 239 4.92 -23.47 5.70
C ALA A 239 5.46 -23.97 7.05
N LYS A 240 5.80 -23.06 7.97
CA LYS A 240 6.22 -23.42 9.34
C LYS A 240 5.06 -23.94 10.20
N ILE A 241 3.82 -23.69 9.82
CA ILE A 241 2.61 -24.25 10.47
C ILE A 241 1.68 -24.92 9.44
N SER A 242 0.65 -25.62 9.92
CA SER A 242 -0.41 -26.09 9.02
C SER A 242 -1.29 -24.91 8.57
N LEU A 243 -1.68 -24.87 7.30
CA LEU A 243 -2.62 -23.84 6.79
C LEU A 243 -3.96 -23.86 7.53
N LYS A 244 -4.35 -25.02 8.10
CA LYS A 244 -5.54 -25.16 8.92
C LYS A 244 -5.43 -24.35 10.22
N ASP A 245 -4.25 -24.29 10.81
CA ASP A 245 -4.03 -23.53 12.05
C ASP A 245 -4.04 -22.02 11.81
N ALA A 246 -3.72 -21.56 10.60
CA ALA A 246 -3.86 -20.16 10.20
C ALA A 246 -5.30 -19.64 10.35
N THR A 247 -6.29 -20.49 10.00
CA THR A 247 -7.72 -20.14 10.10
C THR A 247 -8.29 -20.27 11.51
N LYS A 248 -7.55 -20.83 12.46
CA LYS A 248 -7.99 -20.99 13.86
C LYS A 248 -7.61 -19.82 14.75
N ASP A 249 -6.66 -18.98 14.35
CA ASP A 249 -6.25 -17.81 15.15
C ASP A 249 -7.36 -16.75 15.11
N VAL A 250 -8.08 -16.60 16.23
CA VAL A 250 -9.14 -15.59 16.39
C VAL A 250 -8.65 -14.18 16.10
N ASN A 251 -7.37 -13.87 16.35
CA ASN A 251 -6.83 -12.55 16.10
C ASN A 251 -6.72 -12.24 14.61
N VAL A 252 -6.55 -13.26 13.76
CA VAL A 252 -6.55 -13.09 12.30
C VAL A 252 -7.92 -12.63 11.84
N TRP A 253 -8.99 -13.23 12.35
CA TRP A 253 -10.36 -12.83 12.03
C TRP A 253 -10.73 -11.46 12.59
N ILE A 254 -10.34 -11.17 13.84
CA ILE A 254 -10.52 -9.84 14.44
C ILE A 254 -9.82 -8.80 13.56
N TYR A 255 -8.56 -9.04 13.21
CA TYR A 255 -7.79 -8.18 12.31
C TYR A 255 -8.49 -7.98 10.96
N SER A 256 -8.87 -9.07 10.28
CA SER A 256 -9.46 -9.00 8.95
C SER A 256 -10.78 -8.23 8.97
N PHE A 257 -11.65 -8.48 9.95
CA PHE A 257 -12.89 -7.73 10.10
C PHE A 257 -12.63 -6.26 10.43
N GLY A 258 -11.71 -6.00 11.36
CA GLY A 258 -11.33 -4.64 11.75
C GLY A 258 -10.78 -3.82 10.58
N LYS A 259 -9.85 -4.40 9.82
CA LYS A 259 -9.26 -3.73 8.65
C LYS A 259 -10.23 -3.57 7.49
N LEU A 260 -10.96 -4.62 7.13
CA LEU A 260 -11.75 -4.63 5.90
C LEU A 260 -13.14 -3.99 6.06
N VAL A 261 -13.64 -3.90 7.29
CA VAL A 261 -14.98 -3.37 7.58
C VAL A 261 -14.92 -2.19 8.55
N VAL A 262 -14.38 -2.37 9.75
CA VAL A 262 -14.45 -1.34 10.80
C VAL A 262 -13.68 -0.06 10.40
N VAL A 263 -12.46 -0.20 9.90
CA VAL A 263 -11.61 0.94 9.53
C VAL A 263 -12.21 1.76 8.37
N PRO A 264 -12.62 1.16 7.24
CA PRO A 264 -13.30 1.90 6.18
C PRO A 264 -14.61 2.54 6.66
N ALA A 265 -15.38 1.86 7.53
CA ALA A 265 -16.60 2.43 8.10
C ALA A 265 -16.34 3.70 8.90
N ILE A 266 -15.36 3.66 9.82
CA ILE A 266 -14.96 4.82 10.62
C ILE A 266 -14.48 5.95 9.72
N MET A 267 -13.63 5.64 8.72
CA MET A 267 -13.14 6.67 7.80
C MET A 267 -14.26 7.29 6.96
N LEU A 268 -15.23 6.50 6.50
CA LEU A 268 -16.39 6.99 5.77
C LEU A 268 -17.22 7.95 6.61
N LEU A 269 -17.47 7.61 7.88
CA LEU A 269 -18.18 8.50 8.81
C LEU A 269 -17.45 9.82 9.02
N ILE A 270 -16.11 9.78 9.14
CA ILE A 270 -15.29 11.00 9.25
C ILE A 270 -15.39 11.84 7.98
N MET A 271 -15.32 11.23 6.79
CA MET A 271 -15.44 11.95 5.52
C MET A 271 -16.82 12.57 5.32
N ILE A 272 -17.89 11.85 5.70
CA ILE A 272 -19.26 12.40 5.69
C ILE A 272 -19.37 13.60 6.64
N PHE A 273 -18.77 13.50 7.83
CA PHE A 273 -18.76 14.61 8.79
C PHE A 273 -18.00 15.83 8.23
N TYR A 274 -16.80 15.63 7.66
CA TYR A 274 -16.00 16.68 7.03
C TYR A 274 -16.73 17.37 5.88
N LYS A 275 -17.42 16.60 5.04
CA LYS A 275 -18.29 17.15 3.99
C LYS A 275 -19.38 18.06 4.56
N LYS A 276 -20.04 17.65 5.66
CA LYS A 276 -21.11 18.44 6.29
C LYS A 276 -20.62 19.76 6.89
N ILE A 277 -19.42 19.79 7.48
CA ILE A 277 -18.85 21.00 8.08
C ILE A 277 -18.08 21.88 7.07
N GLY A 278 -18.03 21.47 5.79
CA GLY A 278 -17.32 22.20 4.72
C GLY A 278 -15.79 22.15 4.81
N PHE A 279 -15.22 21.26 5.64
CA PHE A 279 -13.77 21.12 5.79
C PHE A 279 -13.24 20.09 4.78
N LEU A 280 -12.39 20.52 3.85
CA LEU A 280 -11.82 19.69 2.78
C LEU A 280 -12.88 18.81 2.08
N PRO A 281 -13.86 19.41 1.37
CA PRO A 281 -14.91 18.64 0.71
C PRO A 281 -14.29 17.72 -0.35
N LEU A 282 -14.58 16.42 -0.20
CA LEU A 282 -14.27 15.38 -1.17
C LEU A 282 -15.53 15.03 -1.94
N ASP A 283 -15.39 14.82 -3.24
CA ASP A 283 -16.47 14.31 -4.08
C ASP A 283 -16.67 12.79 -3.89
N TYR A 284 -17.72 12.27 -4.50
CA TYR A 284 -18.04 10.84 -4.49
C TYR A 284 -16.89 9.97 -4.99
N VAL A 285 -16.16 10.43 -6.02
CA VAL A 285 -15.08 9.66 -6.65
C VAL A 285 -13.89 9.53 -5.69
N ALA A 286 -13.52 10.61 -5.01
CA ALA A 286 -12.45 10.64 -4.02
C ALA A 286 -12.81 9.80 -2.78
N ILE A 287 -14.02 9.98 -2.24
CA ILE A 287 -14.52 9.19 -1.10
C ILE A 287 -14.48 7.69 -1.44
N THR A 288 -15.01 7.32 -2.61
CA THR A 288 -15.02 5.92 -3.06
C THR A 288 -13.61 5.38 -3.22
N GLY A 289 -12.72 6.14 -3.86
CA GLY A 289 -11.31 5.77 -4.02
C GLY A 289 -10.63 5.48 -2.68
N VAL A 290 -10.80 6.36 -1.69
CA VAL A 290 -10.23 6.15 -0.34
C VAL A 290 -10.80 4.90 0.32
N ILE A 291 -12.12 4.74 0.37
CA ILE A 291 -12.74 3.60 1.06
C ILE A 291 -12.32 2.27 0.44
N ILE A 292 -12.29 2.18 -0.89
CA ILE A 292 -11.83 0.96 -1.57
C ILE A 292 -10.36 0.68 -1.28
N MET A 293 -9.50 1.70 -1.22
CA MET A 293 -8.10 1.53 -0.80
C MET A 293 -7.97 0.98 0.62
N LEU A 294 -8.80 1.43 1.56
CA LEU A 294 -8.79 0.94 2.94
C LEU A 294 -9.35 -0.48 3.07
N ALA A 295 -10.26 -0.88 2.19
CA ALA A 295 -10.83 -2.23 2.12
C ALA A 295 -9.91 -3.25 1.42
N THR A 296 -8.70 -2.86 1.01
CA THR A 296 -7.71 -3.79 0.45
C THR A 296 -7.08 -4.67 1.54
N PRO A 297 -6.52 -5.86 1.19
CA PRO A 297 -5.74 -6.66 2.14
C PRO A 297 -4.47 -5.93 2.62
N PRO A 298 -3.75 -6.40 3.66
CA PRO A 298 -2.54 -5.73 4.10
C PRO A 298 -1.51 -5.53 2.99
N ALA A 299 -0.74 -4.45 3.10
CA ALA A 299 0.40 -4.23 2.24
C ALA A 299 1.44 -5.35 2.42
N THR A 300 1.88 -5.93 1.30
CA THR A 300 2.91 -6.98 1.27
C THR A 300 4.22 -6.52 1.88
N VAL A 301 4.53 -5.23 1.72
CA VAL A 301 5.67 -4.55 2.33
C VAL A 301 5.57 -4.55 3.86
N ALA A 302 4.40 -4.26 4.43
CA ALA A 302 4.20 -4.27 5.88
C ALA A 302 4.36 -5.69 6.46
N VAL A 303 3.84 -6.70 5.76
CA VAL A 303 4.06 -8.11 6.14
C VAL A 303 5.54 -8.49 6.03
N SER A 304 6.24 -7.99 5.02
CA SER A 304 7.68 -8.23 4.86
C SER A 304 8.52 -7.55 5.94
N TYR A 305 8.12 -6.37 6.41
CA TYR A 305 8.73 -5.77 7.59
C TYR A 305 8.51 -6.65 8.83
N ALA A 306 7.29 -7.15 9.04
CA ALA A 306 6.97 -8.06 10.13
C ALA A 306 7.84 -9.33 10.11
N ILE A 307 8.02 -9.95 8.93
CA ILE A 307 8.89 -11.12 8.76
C ILE A 307 10.36 -10.78 9.01
N ASN A 308 10.85 -9.67 8.45
CA ASN A 308 12.25 -9.28 8.56
C ASN A 308 12.67 -8.93 9.99
N PHE A 309 11.81 -8.22 10.72
CA PHE A 309 12.06 -7.79 12.09
C PHE A 309 11.53 -8.77 13.15
N ASP A 310 11.06 -9.94 12.72
CA ASP A 310 10.50 -10.99 13.58
C ASP A 310 9.33 -10.55 14.47
N LYS A 311 8.56 -9.55 14.00
CA LYS A 311 7.38 -9.04 14.69
C LYS A 311 6.13 -9.77 14.24
N GLU A 312 5.81 -10.87 14.91
CA GLU A 312 4.59 -11.65 14.65
C GLU A 312 4.51 -12.07 13.17
N ALA A 313 5.62 -12.57 12.63
CA ALA A 313 5.78 -12.95 11.23
C ALA A 313 4.69 -13.94 10.77
N LEU A 314 4.37 -14.91 11.63
CA LEU A 314 3.37 -15.94 11.36
C LEU A 314 1.95 -15.36 11.31
N PHE A 315 1.58 -14.58 12.32
CA PHE A 315 0.30 -13.88 12.36
C PHE A 315 0.14 -12.95 11.15
N SER A 316 1.18 -12.19 10.83
CA SER A 316 1.17 -11.25 9.70
C SER A 316 0.98 -11.97 8.36
N SER A 317 1.59 -13.14 8.22
CA SER A 317 1.43 -13.99 7.04
C SER A 317 0.03 -14.60 6.94
N ASN A 318 -0.52 -15.10 8.06
CA ASN A 318 -1.88 -15.63 8.12
C ASN A 318 -2.92 -14.54 7.83
N ALA A 319 -2.77 -13.38 8.46
CA ALA A 319 -3.58 -12.19 8.26
C ALA A 319 -3.59 -11.74 6.80
N SER A 320 -2.42 -11.77 6.15
CA SER A 320 -2.29 -11.46 4.72
C SER A 320 -3.08 -12.43 3.84
N LEU A 321 -2.93 -13.74 4.05
CA LEU A 321 -3.64 -14.75 3.29
C LEU A 321 -5.16 -14.63 3.46
N VAL A 322 -5.64 -14.60 4.71
CA VAL A 322 -7.09 -14.56 5.02
C VAL A 322 -7.72 -13.25 4.54
N ALA A 323 -7.09 -12.10 4.83
CA ALA A 323 -7.63 -10.82 4.38
C ALA A 323 -7.61 -10.67 2.85
N THR A 324 -6.66 -11.29 2.14
CA THR A 324 -6.65 -11.28 0.67
C THR A 324 -7.92 -11.89 0.10
N VAL A 325 -8.34 -13.05 0.61
CA VAL A 325 -9.58 -13.70 0.18
C VAL A 325 -10.80 -12.89 0.60
N LEU A 326 -10.86 -12.44 1.85
CA LEU A 326 -12.01 -11.68 2.37
C LEU A 326 -12.17 -10.30 1.73
N SER A 327 -11.09 -9.70 1.22
CA SER A 327 -11.13 -8.37 0.59
C SER A 327 -12.05 -8.31 -0.62
N ILE A 328 -12.24 -9.42 -1.35
CA ILE A 328 -13.16 -9.47 -2.51
C ILE A 328 -14.58 -9.14 -2.05
N VAL A 329 -15.04 -9.81 -0.98
CA VAL A 329 -16.37 -9.61 -0.42
C VAL A 329 -16.49 -8.22 0.19
N ALA A 330 -15.46 -7.75 0.91
CA ALA A 330 -15.44 -6.43 1.51
C ALA A 330 -15.52 -5.30 0.46
N ILE A 331 -14.75 -5.40 -0.62
CA ILE A 331 -14.75 -4.42 -1.71
C ILE A 331 -16.13 -4.34 -2.37
N ILE A 332 -16.76 -5.49 -2.67
CA ILE A 332 -18.12 -5.53 -3.23
C ILE A 332 -19.12 -4.87 -2.27
N LEU A 333 -19.05 -5.21 -0.97
CA LEU A 333 -19.90 -4.62 0.06
C LEU A 333 -19.76 -3.10 0.09
N TRP A 334 -18.52 -2.59 0.09
CA TRP A 334 -18.26 -1.16 0.13
C TRP A 334 -18.74 -0.44 -1.12
N LEU A 335 -18.52 -0.98 -2.32
CA LEU A 335 -19.03 -0.38 -3.55
C LEU A 335 -20.56 -0.27 -3.54
N VAL A 336 -21.27 -1.29 -3.04
CA VAL A 336 -22.73 -1.24 -2.89
C VAL A 336 -23.15 -0.15 -1.91
N ILE A 337 -22.52 -0.08 -0.73
CA ILE A 337 -22.82 0.96 0.28
C ILE A 337 -22.57 2.36 -0.28
N LEU A 338 -21.41 2.58 -0.92
CA LEU A 338 -21.03 3.88 -1.45
C LEU A 338 -21.97 4.34 -2.58
N THR A 339 -22.33 3.44 -3.48
CA THR A 339 -23.30 3.72 -4.55
C THR A 339 -24.67 4.09 -3.98
N ALA A 340 -25.13 3.37 -2.94
CA ALA A 340 -26.39 3.67 -2.28
C ALA A 340 -26.37 5.04 -1.57
N LEU A 341 -25.29 5.35 -0.84
CA LEU A 341 -25.13 6.65 -0.17
C LEU A 341 -25.06 7.82 -1.16
N HIS A 342 -24.43 7.61 -2.33
CA HIS A 342 -24.41 8.59 -3.40
C HIS A 342 -25.79 8.81 -4.02
N GLY A 343 -26.54 7.72 -4.27
CA GLY A 343 -27.90 7.79 -4.83
C GLY A 343 -28.89 8.56 -3.95
N VAL A 344 -28.68 8.59 -2.64
CA VAL A 344 -29.49 9.39 -1.68
C VAL A 344 -28.88 10.76 -1.35
N GLY A 345 -27.78 11.15 -2.01
CA GLY A 345 -27.16 12.47 -1.88
C GLY A 345 -26.34 12.70 -0.59
N ILE A 346 -25.99 11.64 0.15
CA ILE A 346 -25.16 11.77 1.36
C ILE A 346 -23.70 12.05 0.99
N ILE A 347 -23.16 11.34 0.00
CA ILE A 347 -21.77 11.48 -0.47
C ILE A 347 -21.68 11.86 -1.94
#